data_AF-A0AAD5QK33-F1
#
_entry.id   AF-A0AAD5QK33-F1
#
_cell.length_a   1.000
_cell.length_b   1.000
_cell.length_c   1.000
_cell.angle_alpha   90.00
_cell.angle_beta   90.00
_cell.angle_gamma   90.00
#
_symmetry.space_group_name_H-M   'P 1'
#
loop_
_entity.id
_entity.type
_entity.pdbx_description
1 polymer ?
#
loop_
_entity_poly.entity_id
_entity_poly.type
_entity_poly.pdbx_seq_one_letter_code
_entity_poly.pdbx_strand_id
1 'polypeptide(L)'
;MFTKVDRESVTETTEEDLNMTTDELVDNFDCGHATFSRTLKAARRKWKKSRWIPYSSLECRCADSRTSLRNCSGQSHHRRQTIFPKSQRCPNHCLSPGQRGTPIPRPNQFASSRGLTTFLESKNGKFYEHGIDWLPERWQKCVQINGEYFE
;
A
#
# COMPACT_ATOMS: atom_id res chain seq x y z
N MET A 1 -34.75 13.41 -17.54
CA MET A 1 -35.29 13.41 -16.16
C MET A 1 -34.35 12.54 -15.34
N PHE A 2 -33.67 13.08 -14.33
CA PHE A 2 -32.78 12.24 -13.50
C PHE A 2 -33.61 11.51 -12.46
N THR A 3 -33.75 10.20 -12.63
CA THR A 3 -34.46 9.33 -11.69
C THR A 3 -33.74 9.35 -10.34
N LYS A 4 -34.51 9.38 -9.26
CA LYS A 4 -33.98 9.28 -7.90
C LYS A 4 -33.56 7.84 -7.70
N VAL A 5 -32.26 7.58 -7.70
CA VAL A 5 -31.71 6.25 -7.45
C VAL A 5 -31.76 5.95 -5.96
N ASP A 6 -32.35 4.82 -5.59
CA ASP A 6 -32.43 4.36 -4.21
C ASP A 6 -31.06 3.94 -3.67
N ARG A 7 -30.87 4.16 -2.37
CA ARG A 7 -29.56 3.96 -1.72
C ARG A 7 -29.22 2.48 -1.54
N GLU A 8 -30.24 1.64 -1.34
CA GLU A 8 -30.08 0.22 -1.05
C GLU A 8 -29.66 -0.56 -2.31
N SER A 9 -30.28 -0.26 -3.45
CA SER A 9 -29.90 -0.85 -4.74
C SER A 9 -28.46 -0.53 -5.13
N VAL A 10 -28.00 0.71 -4.94
CA VAL A 10 -26.59 1.09 -5.19
C VAL A 10 -25.61 0.31 -4.30
N THR A 11 -26.00 0.00 -3.05
CA THR A 11 -25.14 -0.78 -2.16
C THR A 11 -25.10 -2.25 -2.52
N GLU A 12 -26.22 -2.83 -2.95
CA GLU A 12 -26.32 -4.23 -3.36
C GLU A 12 -25.45 -4.51 -4.60
N THR A 13 -25.60 -3.73 -5.67
CA THR A 13 -24.81 -3.91 -6.90
C THR A 13 -23.31 -3.67 -6.68
N THR A 14 -22.98 -2.80 -5.72
CA THR A 14 -21.58 -2.56 -5.30
C THR A 14 -21.00 -3.74 -4.51
N GLU A 15 -21.82 -4.50 -3.79
CA GLU A 15 -21.39 -5.69 -3.04
C GLU A 15 -21.24 -6.91 -3.94
N GLU A 16 -22.06 -7.01 -4.98
CA GLU A 16 -21.96 -8.05 -6.01
C GLU A 16 -20.66 -7.91 -6.82
N ASP A 17 -20.39 -6.72 -7.37
CA ASP A 17 -19.21 -6.48 -8.20
C ASP A 17 -18.36 -5.31 -7.72
N LEU A 18 -17.30 -5.64 -6.97
CA LEU A 18 -16.37 -4.67 -6.41
C LEU A 18 -15.43 -4.00 -7.44
N ASN A 19 -15.47 -4.43 -8.71
CA ASN A 19 -14.53 -4.02 -9.78
C ASN A 19 -15.15 -3.13 -10.86
N MET A 20 -16.46 -2.87 -10.82
CA MET A 20 -17.10 -2.03 -11.84
C MET A 20 -16.57 -0.60 -11.83
N THR A 21 -16.59 0.05 -12.99
CA THR A 21 -16.25 1.46 -13.12
C THR A 21 -17.44 2.35 -12.76
N THR A 22 -17.17 3.61 -12.44
CA THR A 22 -18.24 4.57 -12.13
C THR A 22 -19.11 4.86 -13.35
N ASP A 23 -18.56 4.76 -14.56
CA ASP A 23 -19.28 4.98 -15.81
C ASP A 23 -20.25 3.81 -16.10
N GLU A 24 -19.81 2.56 -15.96
CA GLU A 24 -20.68 1.38 -16.08
C GLU A 24 -21.83 1.41 -15.07
N LEU A 25 -21.57 1.89 -13.85
CA LEU A 25 -22.61 2.06 -12.83
C LEU A 25 -23.61 3.18 -13.19
N VAL A 26 -23.13 4.28 -13.75
CA VAL A 26 -23.97 5.40 -14.22
C VAL A 26 -24.91 4.93 -15.33
N ASP A 27 -24.41 4.11 -16.26
CA ASP A 27 -25.20 3.53 -17.34
C ASP A 27 -26.22 2.51 -16.82
N ASN A 28 -25.83 1.65 -15.87
CA ASN A 28 -26.72 0.65 -15.26
C ASN A 28 -27.91 1.27 -14.51
N PHE A 29 -27.69 2.41 -13.84
CA PHE A 29 -28.72 3.11 -13.06
C PHE A 29 -29.42 4.24 -13.84
N ASP A 30 -29.06 4.46 -15.11
CA ASP A 30 -29.50 5.57 -15.97
C ASP A 30 -29.52 6.91 -15.21
N CYS A 31 -28.44 7.19 -14.48
CA CYS A 31 -28.36 8.33 -13.58
C CYS A 31 -27.10 9.13 -13.85
N GLY A 32 -27.18 10.46 -13.75
CA GLY A 32 -26.00 11.30 -13.96
C GLY A 32 -24.89 11.01 -12.94
N HIS A 33 -23.63 11.09 -13.36
CA HIS A 33 -22.45 10.85 -12.53
C HIS A 33 -22.44 11.67 -11.22
N ALA A 34 -22.96 12.90 -11.25
CA ALA A 34 -23.12 13.73 -10.06
C ALA A 34 -24.12 13.17 -9.05
N THR A 35 -25.24 12.61 -9.53
CA THR A 35 -26.27 11.97 -8.72
C THR A 35 -25.71 10.70 -8.07
N PHE A 36 -25.03 9.86 -8.84
CA PHE A 36 -24.39 8.65 -8.36
C PHE A 36 -23.29 8.92 -7.31
N SER A 37 -22.47 9.95 -7.54
CA SER A 37 -21.44 10.36 -6.57
C SER A 37 -22.06 10.83 -5.24
N ARG A 38 -23.20 11.53 -5.29
CA ARG A 38 -23.93 11.98 -4.09
C ARG A 38 -24.56 10.81 -3.34
N THR A 39 -25.20 9.88 -4.04
CA THR A 39 -25.80 8.69 -3.43
C THR A 39 -24.74 7.80 -2.79
N LEU A 40 -23.59 7.57 -3.44
CA LEU A 40 -22.45 6.86 -2.83
C LEU A 40 -21.91 7.54 -1.57
N LYS A 41 -21.78 8.88 -1.60
CA LYS A 41 -21.36 9.66 -0.42
C LYS A 41 -22.37 9.53 0.71
N ALA A 42 -23.66 9.62 0.39
CA ALA A 42 -24.75 9.40 1.35
C ALA A 42 -24.72 7.97 1.92
N ALA A 43 -24.47 6.97 1.07
CA ALA A 43 -24.24 5.56 1.39
C ALA A 43 -23.00 5.29 2.26
N ARG A 44 -22.18 6.31 2.53
CA ARG A 44 -20.90 6.20 3.26
C ARG A 44 -19.91 5.22 2.62
N ARG A 45 -20.05 4.99 1.32
CA ARG A 45 -19.11 4.21 0.50
C ARG A 45 -18.05 5.14 -0.08
N LYS A 46 -16.86 4.60 -0.35
CA LYS A 46 -15.79 5.33 -1.04
C LYS A 46 -15.00 4.37 -1.91
N TRP A 47 -14.55 4.89 -3.04
CA TRP A 47 -13.52 4.24 -3.84
C TRP A 47 -12.18 4.28 -3.11
N LYS A 48 -11.49 3.16 -3.07
CA LYS A 48 -10.12 3.05 -2.60
C LYS A 48 -9.37 2.17 -3.59
N LYS A 49 -8.11 2.47 -3.86
CA LYS A 49 -7.30 1.52 -4.64
C LYS A 49 -7.19 0.21 -3.85
N SER A 50 -7.35 -0.91 -4.56
CA SER A 50 -7.07 -2.24 -4.00
C SER A 50 -5.64 -2.28 -3.46
N ARG A 51 -5.43 -3.09 -2.42
CA ARG A 51 -4.08 -3.28 -1.88
C ARG A 51 -3.24 -3.97 -2.95
N TRP A 52 -2.04 -3.46 -3.19
CA TRP A 52 -1.05 -4.14 -4.02
C TRP A 52 -0.58 -5.40 -3.30
N ILE A 53 -0.57 -6.53 -3.99
CA ILE A 53 -0.16 -7.84 -3.46
C ILE A 53 1.10 -8.27 -4.23
N PRO A 54 2.26 -8.38 -3.56
CA PRO A 54 3.47 -8.92 -4.21
C PRO A 54 3.23 -10.34 -4.74
N TYR A 55 3.80 -10.67 -5.90
CA TYR A 55 3.62 -11.97 -6.54
C TYR A 55 4.04 -13.16 -5.63
N SER A 56 5.11 -12.99 -4.85
CA SER A 56 5.57 -13.97 -3.85
C SER A 56 4.61 -14.20 -2.68
N SER A 57 3.63 -13.32 -2.47
CA SER A 57 2.64 -13.43 -1.39
C SER A 57 1.36 -14.16 -1.81
N LEU A 58 1.25 -14.63 -3.05
CA LEU A 58 0.16 -15.55 -3.44
C LEU A 58 0.30 -16.94 -2.83
N GLU A 59 1.51 -17.35 -2.40
CA GLU A 59 1.77 -18.71 -1.88
C GLU A 59 1.49 -18.86 -0.37
N CYS A 60 1.52 -17.77 0.40
CA CYS A 60 1.18 -17.82 1.83
C CYS A 60 -0.30 -17.46 2.05
N ARG A 61 -1.21 -18.41 1.80
CA ARG A 61 -2.53 -18.39 2.44
C ARG A 61 -2.38 -18.83 3.89
N CYS A 62 -1.91 -17.92 4.74
CA CYS A 62 -2.16 -18.05 6.17
C CYS A 62 -3.25 -17.05 6.53
N ALA A 63 -4.37 -17.62 6.97
CA ALA A 63 -5.39 -16.93 7.72
C ALA A 63 -4.69 -16.12 8.83
N ASP A 64 -4.83 -14.80 8.82
CA ASP A 64 -5.57 -14.23 9.92
C ASP A 64 -6.02 -12.79 9.74
N SER A 65 -7.25 -12.63 10.22
CA SER A 65 -7.91 -11.44 10.68
C SER A 65 -7.00 -10.27 11.12
N ARG A 66 -7.31 -9.09 10.56
CA ARG A 66 -7.36 -7.82 11.32
C ARG A 66 -6.09 -7.36 12.05
N THR A 67 -4.88 -7.60 11.53
CA THR A 67 -3.68 -7.10 12.23
C THR A 67 -2.82 -6.15 11.39
N SER A 68 -2.80 -4.91 11.87
CA SER A 68 -1.78 -3.84 11.72
C SER A 68 -0.71 -3.98 10.63
N LEU A 69 -0.87 -3.22 9.55
CA LEU A 69 0.26 -2.57 8.88
C LEU A 69 -0.17 -1.13 8.56
N ARG A 70 0.09 -0.22 9.50
CA ARG A 70 0.22 1.22 9.23
C ARG A 70 1.55 1.43 8.52
N ASN A 71 1.52 2.33 7.55
CA ASN A 71 2.64 2.90 6.79
C ASN A 71 3.04 2.11 5.55
N CYS A 72 2.55 2.59 4.40
CA CYS A 72 3.35 2.69 3.19
C CYS A 72 2.87 3.96 2.46
N SER A 73 3.68 5.00 2.61
CA SER A 73 3.69 6.17 1.74
C SER A 73 3.95 5.73 0.30
N GLY A 74 3.10 6.21 -0.62
CA GLY A 74 3.43 6.45 -2.02
C GLY A 74 4.15 5.36 -2.78
N GLN A 75 3.43 4.32 -3.22
CA GLN A 75 3.73 3.67 -4.51
C GLN A 75 2.41 3.39 -5.23
N SER A 76 2.12 4.21 -6.24
CA SER A 76 1.06 3.95 -7.22
C SER A 76 1.67 3.12 -8.32
N HIS A 77 1.28 1.86 -8.53
CA HIS A 77 1.14 1.28 -9.87
C HIS A 77 0.06 0.16 -9.82
N HIS A 78 -0.75 0.12 -10.88
CA HIS A 78 -2.01 -0.62 -11.12
C HIS A 78 -3.31 -0.07 -10.50
N ARG A 79 -4.17 0.41 -11.42
CA ARG A 79 -5.44 1.12 -11.21
C ARG A 79 -6.59 0.14 -11.05
N ARG A 80 -6.69 -0.54 -9.90
CA ARG A 80 -7.94 -1.20 -9.49
C ARG A 80 -8.51 -0.47 -8.28
N GLN A 81 -9.70 0.08 -8.42
CA GLN A 81 -10.42 0.78 -7.35
C GLN A 81 -11.51 -0.16 -6.85
N THR A 82 -11.51 -0.46 -5.55
CA THR A 82 -12.51 -1.25 -4.86
C THR A 82 -13.28 -0.36 -3.90
N ILE A 83 -14.58 -0.60 -3.77
CA ILE A 83 -15.43 0.19 -2.88
C ILE A 83 -15.32 -0.38 -1.46
N PHE A 84 -14.92 0.47 -0.50
CA PHE A 84 -14.90 0.08 0.91
C PHE A 84 -15.97 0.84 1.69
N PRO A 85 -16.61 0.19 2.69
CA PRO A 85 -17.35 0.93 3.70
C PRO A 85 -16.37 1.90 4.39
N LYS A 86 -16.78 3.17 4.59
CA LYS A 86 -16.01 4.07 5.45
C LYS A 86 -15.94 3.43 6.83
N SER A 87 -14.73 3.02 7.25
CA SER A 87 -14.49 2.61 8.62
C SER A 87 -15.03 3.71 9.53
N GLN A 88 -15.95 3.36 10.42
CA GLN A 88 -16.28 4.21 11.55
C GLN A 88 -14.95 4.57 12.19
N ARG A 89 -14.68 5.87 12.34
CA ARG A 89 -13.39 6.34 12.84
C ARG A 89 -13.13 5.62 14.15
N CYS A 90 -12.12 4.75 14.19
CA CYS A 90 -11.62 4.26 15.46
C CYS A 90 -11.31 5.50 16.29
N PRO A 91 -11.82 5.61 17.54
CA PRO A 91 -11.31 6.61 18.45
C PRO A 91 -9.82 6.29 18.59
N ASN A 92 -8.94 7.12 18.04
CA ASN A 92 -7.49 6.94 18.15
C ASN A 92 -6.98 7.20 19.58
N HIS A 93 -7.86 7.10 20.58
CA HIS A 93 -7.57 7.43 21.97
C HIS A 93 -7.75 6.18 22.81
N CYS A 94 -6.64 5.46 23.02
CA CYS A 94 -6.49 4.55 24.15
C CYS A 94 -6.25 5.31 25.47
N LEU A 95 -6.47 6.63 25.48
CA LEU A 95 -6.21 7.53 26.59
C LEU A 95 -7.52 8.20 26.99
N SER A 96 -7.87 8.07 28.27
CA SER A 96 -9.03 8.72 28.87
C SER A 96 -8.94 10.26 28.78
N PRO A 97 -10.07 10.99 28.86
CA PRO A 97 -10.07 12.44 28.90
C PRO A 97 -9.13 12.97 30.00
N GLY A 98 -8.18 13.83 29.63
CA GLY A 98 -7.16 14.38 30.54
C GLY A 98 -5.81 13.65 30.52
N GLN A 99 -5.70 12.47 29.91
CA GLN A 99 -4.41 11.81 29.74
C GLN A 99 -3.65 12.31 28.50
N ARG A 100 -2.40 12.75 28.72
CA ARG A 100 -1.44 12.98 27.63
C ARG A 100 -0.60 11.74 27.46
N GLY A 101 -0.48 11.25 26.23
CA GLY A 101 0.47 10.18 25.92
C GLY A 101 1.89 10.68 26.19
N THR A 102 2.75 9.80 26.71
CA THR A 102 4.19 10.07 26.78
C THR A 102 4.70 10.29 25.35
N PRO A 103 5.33 11.46 25.05
CA PRO A 103 5.95 11.66 23.76
C PRO A 103 7.03 10.60 23.58
N ILE A 104 6.82 9.67 22.64
CA ILE A 104 7.89 8.77 22.22
C ILE A 104 8.99 9.67 21.64
N PRO A 105 10.23 9.63 22.16
CA PRO A 105 11.32 10.41 21.61
C PRO A 105 11.44 10.12 20.12
N ARG A 106 11.54 11.16 19.28
CA ARG A 106 11.79 10.93 17.86
C ARG A 106 13.10 10.16 17.74
N PRO A 107 13.14 9.01 17.03
CA PRO A 107 14.38 8.30 16.82
C PRO A 107 15.39 9.23 16.14
N ASN A 108 16.63 9.23 16.62
CA ASN A 108 17.68 10.08 16.10
C ASN A 108 18.03 9.65 14.66
N GLN A 109 17.49 10.36 13.66
CA GLN A 109 17.75 10.12 12.25
C GLN A 109 19.25 10.19 11.89
N PHE A 110 20.06 10.91 12.67
CA PHE A 110 21.50 11.07 12.46
C PHE A 110 22.34 9.95 13.08
N ALA A 111 21.75 9.08 13.91
CA ALA A 111 22.48 7.94 14.46
C ALA A 111 22.90 6.96 13.36
N SER A 112 22.05 6.76 12.34
CA SER A 112 22.34 5.91 11.19
C SER A 112 23.42 6.49 10.27
N SER A 113 23.42 7.82 10.07
CA SER A 113 24.42 8.47 9.21
C SER A 113 25.83 8.41 9.81
N ARG A 114 25.96 8.56 11.14
CA ARG A 114 27.26 8.48 11.83
C ARG A 114 27.91 7.11 11.68
N GLY A 115 27.13 6.03 11.85
CA GLY A 115 27.64 4.67 11.70
C GLY A 115 28.16 4.38 10.28
N LEU A 116 27.47 4.89 9.25
CA LEU A 116 27.90 4.75 7.85
C LEU A 116 29.19 5.53 7.56
N THR A 117 29.30 6.77 8.04
CA THR A 117 30.51 7.58 7.86
C THR A 117 31.73 6.91 8.49
N THR A 118 31.62 6.47 9.74
CA THR A 118 32.72 5.75 10.43
C THR A 118 33.09 4.45 9.71
N PHE A 119 32.11 3.70 9.20
CA PHE A 119 32.38 2.49 8.42
C PHE A 119 33.16 2.80 7.15
N LEU A 120 32.74 3.80 6.36
CA LEU A 120 33.40 4.16 5.11
C LEU A 120 34.81 4.71 5.35
N GLU A 121 34.99 5.55 6.37
CA GLU A 121 36.31 6.09 6.76
C GLU A 121 37.26 4.99 7.25
N SER A 122 36.74 3.90 7.81
CA SER A 122 37.56 2.77 8.24
C SER A 122 38.13 1.94 7.08
N LYS A 123 37.63 2.11 5.85
CA LYS A 123 38.06 1.32 4.68
C LYS A 123 39.18 2.02 3.92
N ASN A 124 40.15 1.22 3.47
CA ASN A 124 41.26 1.70 2.64
C ASN A 124 40.91 1.63 1.14
N GLY A 125 41.69 2.28 0.28
CA GLY A 125 41.49 2.22 -1.18
C GLY A 125 41.44 0.80 -1.73
N LYS A 126 42.31 -0.08 -1.22
CA LYS A 126 42.37 -1.50 -1.61
C LYS A 126 41.08 -2.27 -1.36
N PHE A 127 40.29 -1.88 -0.35
CA PHE A 127 38.99 -2.50 -0.08
C PHE A 127 38.03 -2.31 -1.27
N TYR A 128 38.05 -1.13 -1.89
CA TYR A 128 37.21 -0.82 -3.04
C TYR A 128 37.77 -1.44 -4.32
N GLU A 129 39.09 -1.39 -4.52
CA GLU A 129 39.77 -2.02 -5.65
C GLU A 129 39.48 -3.52 -5.69
N HIS A 130 39.64 -4.21 -4.56
CA HIS A 130 39.36 -5.64 -4.48
C HIS A 130 37.91 -5.99 -4.84
N GLY A 131 36.94 -5.16 -4.45
CA GLY A 131 35.54 -5.34 -4.82
C GLY A 131 35.29 -5.19 -6.33
N ILE A 132 36.01 -4.30 -7.00
CA ILE A 132 35.93 -4.09 -8.45
C ILE A 132 36.61 -5.24 -9.19
N ASP A 133 37.80 -5.63 -8.75
CA ASP A 133 38.59 -6.73 -9.34
C ASP A 133 37.86 -8.07 -9.26
N TRP A 134 36.94 -8.23 -8.30
CA TRP A 134 36.14 -9.44 -8.14
C TRP A 134 34.90 -9.52 -9.05
N LEU A 135 34.54 -8.42 -9.74
CA LEU A 135 33.37 -8.39 -10.63
C LEU A 135 33.45 -9.36 -11.82
N PRO A 136 34.59 -9.52 -12.52
CA PRO A 136 34.70 -10.46 -13.64
C PRO A 136 34.38 -11.90 -13.23
N GLU A 137 34.86 -12.34 -12.06
CA GLU A 137 34.55 -13.68 -11.53
C GLU A 137 33.05 -13.85 -11.23
N ARG A 138 32.42 -12.82 -10.65
CA ARG A 138 30.97 -12.83 -10.42
C ARG A 138 30.19 -12.89 -11.73
N TRP A 139 30.58 -12.13 -12.75
CA TRP A 139 29.93 -12.20 -14.05
C TRP A 139 30.10 -13.56 -14.72
N GLN A 140 31.28 -14.18 -14.59
CA GLN A 140 31.51 -15.52 -15.10
C GLN A 140 30.59 -16.55 -14.42
N LYS A 141 30.40 -16.47 -13.10
CA LYS A 141 29.44 -17.30 -12.37
C LYS A 141 28.01 -17.09 -12.86
N CYS A 142 27.59 -15.84 -13.09
CA CYS A 142 26.27 -15.50 -13.63
C CYS A 142 26.00 -16.18 -14.98
N VAL A 143 26.99 -16.22 -15.87
CA VAL A 143 26.88 -16.91 -17.17
C VAL A 143 26.77 -18.42 -16.98
N GLN A 144 27.56 -19.00 -16.07
CA GLN A 144 27.57 -20.45 -15.81
C GLN A 144 26.25 -20.97 -15.24
N ILE A 145 25.55 -20.16 -14.44
CA ILE A 145 24.25 -20.50 -13.83
C ILE A 145 23.06 -19.91 -14.60
N ASN A 146 23.28 -19.45 -15.84
CA ASN A 146 22.24 -18.93 -16.73
C ASN A 146 21.38 -17.80 -16.10
N GLY A 147 21.99 -16.92 -15.31
CA GLY A 147 21.33 -15.77 -14.72
C GLY A 147 20.53 -16.05 -13.43
N GLU A 148 20.65 -17.23 -12.83
CA GLU A 148 20.14 -17.47 -11.48
C GLU A 148 20.95 -16.70 -10.41
N TYR A 149 20.36 -16.51 -9.22
CA TYR A 149 21.05 -15.82 -8.12
C TYR A 149 22.10 -16.73 -7.46
N PHE A 150 23.23 -16.13 -7.07
CA PHE A 150 24.34 -16.80 -6.41
C PHE A 150 24.96 -15.88 -5.35
N GLU A 151 25.62 -16.48 -4.36
CA GLU A 151 26.33 -15.78 -3.28
C GLU A 151 27.78 -15.38 -3.67
#